data_AF-A0A955VQ58-F1
#
_entry.id   AF-A0A955VQ58-F1
#
_cell.length_a   1.000
_cell.length_b   1.000
_cell.length_c   1.000
_cell.angle_alpha   90.00
_cell.angle_beta   90.00
_cell.angle_gamma   90.00
#
_symmetry.space_group_name_H-M   'P 1'
#
loop_
_entity.id
_entity.type
_entity.pdbx_description
1 polymer ?
#
loop_
_entity_poly.entity_id
_entity_poly.type
_entity_poly.pdbx_seq_one_letter_code
_entity_poly.pdbx_strand_id
1 'polypeptide(L)'
;MADKPSWRDRDRRADQSRHRQEERPRGGATPRVESATAAYKRQLDALFEGSAALPAHLKEKLGDAPAGEAGERQKRLRAVMQASGGELVKALDAFLAAHEMPDDLEFVERALAHPKDAVLLSALGVLEAHLQSGKTVARKALLKSRLEEVELSSFDPRVQQKAAALAARLR
;
A
#
# COMPACT_ATOMS: atom_id res chain seq x y z
N MET A 1 -54.38 31.26 8.40
CA MET A 1 -53.16 30.46 8.61
C MET A 1 -53.18 29.35 7.58
N ALA A 2 -52.17 29.23 6.73
CA ALA A 2 -52.17 28.25 5.64
C ALA A 2 -51.55 26.93 6.11
N ASP A 3 -52.35 25.87 6.16
CA ASP A 3 -51.93 24.54 6.57
C ASP A 3 -50.92 23.94 5.58
N LYS A 4 -49.78 23.50 6.11
CA LYS A 4 -48.71 22.89 5.32
C LYS A 4 -49.11 21.45 4.99
N PRO A 5 -48.98 21.02 3.72
CA PRO A 5 -49.33 19.66 3.31
C PRO A 5 -48.56 18.61 4.13
N SER A 6 -49.29 17.60 4.61
CA SER A 6 -48.73 16.46 5.31
C SER A 6 -47.71 15.73 4.43
N TRP A 7 -46.67 15.20 5.05
CA TRP A 7 -45.61 14.46 4.37
C TRP A 7 -46.16 13.31 3.50
N ARG A 8 -47.28 12.70 3.91
CA ARG A 8 -47.97 11.64 3.15
C ARG A 8 -48.54 12.12 1.81
N ASP A 9 -48.92 13.39 1.68
CA ASP A 9 -49.43 13.94 0.42
C ASP A 9 -48.31 14.28 -0.56
N ARG A 10 -47.09 14.55 -0.07
CA ARG A 10 -45.90 14.67 -0.93
C ARG A 10 -45.49 13.31 -1.49
N ASP A 11 -45.53 12.28 -0.66
CA ASP A 11 -45.13 10.93 -1.06
C ASP A 11 -46.08 10.33 -2.12
N ARG A 12 -47.39 10.55 -1.93
CA ARG A 12 -48.42 10.13 -2.90
C ARG A 12 -48.27 10.81 -4.27
N ARG A 13 -47.70 12.03 -4.31
CA ARG A 13 -47.42 12.74 -5.58
C ARG A 13 -46.15 12.24 -6.26
N ALA A 14 -45.16 11.76 -5.50
CA ALA A 14 -43.95 11.19 -6.06
C ALA A 14 -44.23 9.85 -6.78
N ASP A 15 -45.14 9.04 -6.22
CA ASP A 15 -45.47 7.72 -6.75
C ASP A 15 -46.41 7.75 -7.97
N GLN A 16 -47.04 8.90 -8.25
CA GLN A 16 -47.92 9.09 -9.42
C GLN A 16 -47.17 9.47 -10.71
N SER A 17 -45.84 9.43 -10.71
CA SER A 17 -44.99 9.68 -11.89
C SER A 17 -45.10 8.55 -12.91
N ARG A 18 -46.22 8.48 -13.63
CA ARG A 18 -46.42 7.57 -14.77
C ARG A 18 -45.48 7.97 -15.90
N HIS A 19 -44.42 7.19 -16.09
CA HIS A 19 -43.60 7.22 -17.30
C HIS A 19 -44.48 7.01 -18.55
N ARG A 20 -44.61 8.04 -19.39
CA ARG A 20 -44.93 7.85 -20.82
C ARG A 20 -43.75 7.12 -21.45
N GLN A 21 -43.96 5.87 -21.85
CA GLN A 21 -43.09 5.21 -22.82
C GLN A 21 -43.29 5.91 -24.16
N GLU A 22 -42.38 6.82 -24.51
CA GLU A 22 -42.14 7.22 -25.88
C GLU A 22 -40.90 6.46 -26.37
N GLU A 23 -41.13 5.54 -27.31
CA GLU A 23 -40.09 4.74 -27.94
C GLU A 23 -39.11 5.65 -28.70
N ARG A 24 -37.82 5.60 -28.33
CA ARG A 24 -36.72 6.13 -29.14
C ARG A 24 -35.72 5.02 -29.46
N PRO A 25 -35.17 4.98 -30.69
CA PRO A 25 -34.48 3.81 -31.22
C PRO A 25 -33.11 3.60 -30.57
N ARG A 26 -32.77 2.31 -30.43
CA ARG A 26 -31.48 1.78 -29.98
C ARG A 26 -30.35 2.21 -30.93
N GLY A 27 -29.32 2.83 -30.39
CA GLY A 27 -28.06 3.08 -31.11
C GLY A 27 -27.17 4.07 -30.39
N GLY A 28 -26.13 3.56 -29.71
CA GLY A 28 -25.07 4.37 -29.11
C GLY A 28 -24.80 3.97 -27.67
N ALA A 29 -23.76 3.16 -27.46
CA ALA A 29 -23.16 3.00 -26.15
C ALA A 29 -22.72 4.40 -25.68
N THR A 30 -23.47 4.99 -24.75
CA THR A 30 -23.04 6.22 -24.09
C THR A 30 -21.73 5.90 -23.36
N PRO A 31 -20.64 6.66 -23.59
CA PRO A 31 -19.43 6.46 -22.82
C PRO A 31 -19.81 6.66 -21.35
N ARG A 32 -19.56 5.64 -20.53
CA ARG A 32 -19.77 5.69 -19.09
C ARG A 32 -18.99 6.89 -18.59
N VAL A 33 -19.69 7.96 -18.21
CA VAL A 33 -19.08 9.18 -17.68
C VAL A 33 -18.35 8.76 -16.41
N GLU A 34 -17.03 8.64 -16.51
CA GLU A 34 -16.22 8.32 -15.35
C GLU A 34 -16.37 9.46 -14.36
N SER A 35 -16.70 9.10 -13.12
CA SER A 35 -16.75 10.09 -12.06
C SER A 35 -15.39 10.78 -11.98
N ALA A 36 -15.38 12.08 -11.69
CA ALA A 36 -14.14 12.85 -11.54
C ALA A 36 -13.13 12.17 -10.60
N THR A 37 -13.62 11.39 -9.63
CA THR A 37 -12.83 10.54 -8.74
C THR A 37 -12.14 9.36 -9.42
N ALA A 38 -12.76 8.71 -10.41
CA ALA A 38 -12.15 7.62 -11.17
C ALA A 38 -11.07 8.14 -12.13
N ALA A 39 -11.34 9.27 -12.78
CA ALA A 39 -10.35 9.95 -13.62
C ALA A 39 -9.13 10.40 -12.80
N TYR A 40 -9.35 10.96 -11.60
CA TYR A 40 -8.27 11.35 -10.70
C TYR A 40 -7.43 10.16 -10.23
N LYS A 41 -8.06 9.03 -9.87
CA LYS A 41 -7.34 7.80 -9.48
C LYS A 41 -6.43 7.30 -10.60
N ARG A 42 -6.93 7.23 -11.84
CA ARG A 42 -6.10 6.82 -12.99
C ARG A 42 -4.95 7.78 -13.27
N GLN A 43 -5.14 9.08 -13.08
CA GLN A 43 -4.07 10.07 -13.22
C GLN A 43 -2.98 9.87 -12.15
N LEU A 44 -3.37 9.52 -10.92
CA LEU A 44 -2.40 9.16 -9.87
C LEU A 44 -1.70 7.84 -10.18
N ASP A 45 -2.43 6.80 -10.58
CA ASP A 45 -1.84 5.51 -10.93
C ASP A 45 -0.84 5.66 -12.09
N ALA A 46 -1.19 6.41 -13.14
CA ALA A 46 -0.31 6.71 -14.28
C ALA A 46 0.93 7.53 -13.88
N LEU A 47 0.79 8.44 -12.89
CA LEU A 47 1.91 9.21 -12.34
C LEU A 47 2.92 8.31 -11.63
N PHE A 48 2.45 7.39 -10.77
CA PHE A 48 3.33 6.47 -10.03
C PHE A 48 3.84 5.29 -10.87
N GLU A 49 3.14 4.94 -11.95
CA GLU A 49 3.60 3.95 -12.94
C GLU A 49 4.58 4.54 -13.96
N GLY A 50 4.84 5.86 -13.93
CA GLY A 50 5.84 6.53 -14.79
C GLY A 50 5.46 6.58 -16.27
N SER A 51 4.18 6.42 -16.59
CA SER A 51 3.68 6.35 -17.97
C SER A 51 3.11 7.67 -18.50
N ALA A 52 2.96 8.70 -17.65
CA ALA A 52 2.38 9.98 -18.05
C ALA A 52 3.10 11.19 -17.45
N ALA A 53 3.20 12.25 -18.25
CA ALA A 53 3.63 13.57 -17.79
C ALA A 53 2.64 14.10 -16.72
N LEU A 54 3.19 14.65 -15.64
CA LEU A 54 2.44 15.29 -14.55
C LEU A 54 1.38 16.27 -15.12
N PRO A 55 0.09 16.10 -14.78
CA PRO A 55 -0.94 17.10 -15.07
C PRO A 55 -0.52 18.45 -14.49
N ALA A 56 -0.78 19.55 -15.22
CA ALA A 56 -0.29 20.89 -14.87
C ALA A 56 -0.58 21.29 -13.41
N HIS A 57 -1.76 20.93 -12.89
CA HIS A 57 -2.18 21.23 -11.52
C HIS A 57 -1.44 20.43 -10.43
N LEU A 58 -0.87 19.27 -10.77
CA LEU A 58 0.01 18.51 -9.88
C LEU A 58 1.46 18.95 -10.03
N LYS A 59 1.87 19.33 -11.24
CA LYS A 59 3.22 19.84 -11.51
C LYS A 59 3.53 21.11 -10.71
N GLU A 60 2.52 21.96 -10.55
CA GLU A 60 2.60 23.20 -9.76
C GLU A 60 2.70 22.96 -8.24
N LYS A 61 2.17 21.84 -7.74
CA LYS A 61 2.19 21.48 -6.31
C LYS A 61 3.35 20.56 -5.91
N LEU A 62 3.79 19.69 -6.82
CA LEU A 62 4.82 18.68 -6.56
C LEU A 62 6.23 19.14 -6.95
N GLY A 63 6.35 20.22 -7.73
CA GLY A 63 7.62 20.62 -8.35
C GLY A 63 8.11 19.60 -9.38
N ASP A 64 9.17 19.93 -10.14
CA ASP A 64 9.89 19.00 -11.03
C ASP A 64 10.65 17.92 -10.21
N ALA A 65 9.94 17.19 -9.36
CA ALA A 65 10.47 15.99 -8.74
C ALA A 65 10.62 14.92 -9.85
N PRO A 66 11.79 14.25 -9.98
CA PRO A 66 11.99 13.25 -11.01
C PRO A 66 11.04 12.08 -10.73
N ALA A 67 9.95 12.02 -11.49
CA ALA A 67 8.96 10.93 -11.45
C ALA A 67 9.60 9.55 -11.75
N GLY A 68 10.83 9.52 -12.27
CA GLY A 68 11.61 8.31 -12.50
C GLY A 68 12.05 7.61 -11.21
N GLU A 69 12.82 8.26 -10.34
CA GLU A 69 13.42 7.59 -9.17
C GLU A 69 12.39 7.22 -8.10
N ALA A 70 11.46 8.13 -7.80
CA ALA A 70 10.40 7.86 -6.84
C ALA A 70 9.41 6.77 -7.33
N GLY A 71 9.10 6.79 -8.64
CA GLY A 71 8.27 5.76 -9.27
C GLY A 71 8.96 4.40 -9.31
N GLU A 72 10.26 4.35 -9.63
CA GLU A 72 11.05 3.12 -9.61
C GLU A 72 11.18 2.53 -8.21
N ARG A 73 11.46 3.35 -7.20
CA ARG A 73 11.46 2.94 -5.80
C ARG A 73 10.14 2.30 -5.41
N GLN A 74 9.02 2.94 -5.75
CA GLN A 74 7.69 2.46 -5.40
C GLN A 74 7.30 1.18 -6.16
N LYS A 75 7.70 1.05 -7.43
CA LYS A 75 7.55 -0.19 -8.20
C LYS A 75 8.32 -1.34 -7.56
N ARG A 76 9.58 -1.12 -7.15
CA ARG A 76 10.40 -2.15 -6.49
C ARG A 76 9.87 -2.49 -5.10
N LEU A 77 9.38 -1.52 -4.33
CA LEU A 77 8.66 -1.78 -3.07
C LEU A 77 7.41 -2.63 -3.32
N ARG A 78 6.59 -2.28 -4.30
CA ARG A 78 5.39 -3.07 -4.65
C ARG A 78 5.78 -4.50 -5.05
N ALA A 79 6.86 -4.68 -5.80
CA ALA A 79 7.37 -6.00 -6.16
C ALA A 79 7.76 -6.81 -4.92
N VAL A 80 8.48 -6.21 -3.94
CA VAL A 80 8.78 -6.87 -2.65
C VAL A 80 7.50 -7.22 -1.90
N MET A 81 6.48 -6.36 -1.93
CA MET A 81 5.21 -6.55 -1.25
C MET A 81 4.28 -7.57 -1.93
N GLN A 82 4.46 -7.86 -3.21
CA GLN A 82 3.66 -8.86 -3.93
C GLN A 82 4.38 -10.20 -4.06
N ALA A 83 5.71 -10.20 -4.09
CA ALA A 83 6.50 -11.41 -4.23
C ALA A 83 6.38 -12.32 -2.99
N SER A 84 6.58 -13.62 -3.21
CA SER A 84 6.61 -14.64 -2.17
C SER A 84 7.72 -15.66 -2.44
N GLY A 85 8.20 -16.35 -1.39
CA GLY A 85 9.22 -17.39 -1.52
C GLY A 85 10.50 -16.92 -2.20
N GLY A 86 10.98 -17.67 -3.20
CA GLY A 86 12.24 -17.37 -3.90
C GLY A 86 12.23 -16.06 -4.71
N GLU A 87 11.05 -15.58 -5.13
CA GLU A 87 10.93 -14.29 -5.83
C GLU A 87 11.10 -13.11 -4.87
N LEU A 88 10.70 -13.28 -3.60
CA LEU A 88 10.86 -12.28 -2.56
C LEU A 88 12.35 -11.98 -2.33
N VAL A 89 13.19 -13.01 -2.27
CA VAL A 89 14.64 -12.85 -2.10
C VAL A 89 15.24 -12.03 -3.25
N LYS A 90 14.86 -12.34 -4.50
CA LYS A 90 15.32 -11.58 -5.67
C LYS A 90 14.82 -10.14 -5.66
N ALA A 91 13.57 -9.91 -5.26
CA ALA A 91 12.98 -8.58 -5.17
C ALA A 91 13.67 -7.74 -4.07
N LEU A 92 13.97 -8.34 -2.93
CA LEU A 92 14.70 -7.72 -1.83
C LEU A 92 16.14 -7.36 -2.24
N ASP A 93 16.84 -8.29 -2.89
CA ASP A 93 18.19 -8.05 -3.42
C ASP A 93 18.19 -6.90 -4.44
N ALA A 94 17.23 -6.90 -5.38
CA ALA A 94 17.10 -5.84 -6.39
C ALA A 94 16.71 -4.47 -5.79
N PHE A 95 15.99 -4.46 -4.66
CA PHE A 95 15.66 -3.26 -3.93
C PHE A 95 16.89 -2.71 -3.19
N LEU A 96 17.53 -3.56 -2.37
CA LEU A 96 18.68 -3.19 -1.54
C LEU A 96 19.94 -2.85 -2.35
N ALA A 97 20.04 -3.33 -3.60
CA ALA A 97 21.13 -2.94 -4.50
C ALA A 97 21.10 -1.46 -4.91
N ALA A 98 19.93 -0.81 -4.84
CA ALA A 98 19.75 0.56 -5.32
C ALA A 98 19.20 1.52 -4.26
N HIS A 99 18.62 1.02 -3.18
CA HIS A 99 17.90 1.81 -2.19
C HIS A 99 18.19 1.30 -0.77
N GLU A 100 18.20 2.22 0.19
CA GLU A 100 18.33 1.87 1.62
C GLU A 100 17.08 1.15 2.14
N MET A 101 17.26 0.37 3.21
CA MET A 101 16.18 -0.37 3.85
C MET A 101 15.11 0.59 4.39
N PRO A 102 13.82 0.44 4.02
CA PRO A 102 12.76 1.28 4.52
C PRO A 102 12.43 0.97 5.99
N ASP A 103 12.00 1.99 6.74
CA ASP A 103 11.43 1.90 8.09
C ASP A 103 9.96 1.40 8.10
N ASP A 104 9.56 0.61 7.11
CA ASP A 104 8.22 0.03 7.06
C ASP A 104 8.23 -1.33 7.75
N LEU A 105 7.38 -1.51 8.76
CA LEU A 105 7.27 -2.77 9.50
C LEU A 105 6.91 -3.94 8.60
N GLU A 106 6.04 -3.74 7.60
CA GLU A 106 5.68 -4.83 6.68
C GLU A 106 6.86 -5.23 5.79
N PHE A 107 7.70 -4.26 5.40
CA PHE A 107 8.92 -4.52 4.65
C PHE A 107 9.94 -5.26 5.51
N VAL A 108 10.14 -4.83 6.75
CA VAL A 108 11.07 -5.47 7.71
C VAL A 108 10.65 -6.92 8.00
N GLU A 109 9.36 -7.17 8.22
CA GLU A 109 8.81 -8.53 8.38
C GLU A 109 9.17 -9.44 7.20
N ARG A 110 9.10 -8.91 5.97
CA ARG A 110 9.49 -9.65 4.76
C ARG A 110 11.00 -9.80 4.62
N ALA A 111 11.77 -8.80 5.01
CA ALA A 111 13.23 -8.83 4.98
C ALA A 111 13.82 -9.89 5.93
N LEU A 112 13.12 -10.22 7.02
CA LEU A 112 13.52 -11.31 7.94
C LEU A 112 13.46 -12.71 7.29
N ALA A 113 12.79 -12.87 6.15
CA ALA A 113 12.81 -14.13 5.39
C ALA A 113 14.05 -14.27 4.48
N HIS A 114 14.97 -13.30 4.49
CA HIS A 114 16.13 -13.29 3.61
C HIS A 114 17.25 -14.23 4.13
N PRO A 115 17.87 -15.08 3.27
CA PRO A 115 18.93 -16.00 3.70
C PRO A 115 20.30 -15.34 3.94
N LYS A 116 20.41 -14.00 3.86
CA LYS A 116 21.70 -13.29 4.00
C LYS A 116 21.77 -12.62 5.35
N ASP A 117 22.75 -13.00 6.16
CA ASP A 117 22.93 -12.48 7.52
C ASP A 117 23.11 -10.95 7.56
N ALA A 118 23.77 -10.35 6.56
CA ALA A 118 23.92 -8.89 6.47
C ALA A 118 22.57 -8.16 6.36
N VAL A 119 21.64 -8.71 5.55
CA VAL A 119 20.28 -8.16 5.39
C VAL A 119 19.49 -8.37 6.68
N LEU A 120 19.61 -9.54 7.30
CA LEU A 120 18.98 -9.84 8.59
C LEU A 120 19.44 -8.86 9.68
N LEU A 121 20.74 -8.59 9.78
CA LEU A 121 21.28 -7.61 10.75
C LEU A 121 20.71 -6.21 10.55
N SER A 122 20.58 -5.76 9.29
CA SER A 122 19.97 -4.46 9.00
C SER A 122 18.49 -4.44 9.37
N ALA A 123 17.73 -5.49 9.04
CA ALA A 123 16.31 -5.61 9.38
C ALA A 123 16.08 -5.66 10.89
N LEU A 124 16.90 -6.42 11.63
CA LEU A 124 16.86 -6.49 13.10
C LEU A 124 17.20 -5.14 13.74
N GLY A 125 18.12 -4.37 13.16
CA GLY A 125 18.45 -3.03 13.64
C GLY A 125 17.29 -2.04 13.48
N VAL A 126 16.65 -2.05 12.31
CA VAL A 126 15.45 -1.22 12.06
C VAL A 126 14.33 -1.64 13.02
N LEU A 127 14.07 -2.94 13.15
CA LEU A 127 13.06 -3.48 14.07
C LEU A 127 13.31 -3.04 15.53
N GLU A 128 14.57 -3.07 15.98
CA GLU A 128 14.94 -2.60 17.32
C GLU A 128 14.60 -1.11 17.50
N ALA A 129 14.94 -0.26 16.53
CA ALA A 129 14.61 1.17 16.57
C ALA A 129 13.09 1.40 16.63
N HIS A 130 12.30 0.60 15.90
CA HIS A 130 10.84 0.65 15.97
C HIS A 130 10.31 0.32 17.35
N LEU A 131 10.83 -0.74 18.00
CA LEU A 131 10.42 -1.10 19.36
C LEU A 131 10.83 -0.04 20.38
N GLN A 132 12.01 0.56 20.25
CA GLN A 132 12.45 1.66 21.11
C GLN A 132 11.58 2.91 20.95
N SER A 133 11.11 3.20 19.73
CA SER A 133 10.20 4.32 19.46
C SER A 133 8.77 4.14 20.00
N GLY A 134 8.46 2.98 20.58
CA GLY A 134 7.13 2.69 21.14
C GLY A 134 6.05 2.43 20.08
N LYS A 135 6.43 2.24 18.81
CA LYS A 135 5.48 1.90 17.74
C LYS A 135 4.88 0.51 17.99
N THR A 136 3.56 0.41 17.92
CA THR A 136 2.84 -0.85 18.12
C THR A 136 3.03 -1.77 16.92
N VAL A 137 3.63 -2.93 17.16
CA VAL A 137 3.72 -4.00 16.16
C VAL A 137 2.40 -4.76 16.11
N ALA A 138 1.71 -4.72 14.97
CA ALA A 138 0.38 -5.33 14.82
C ALA A 138 0.41 -6.87 14.87
N ARG A 139 1.50 -7.51 14.45
CA ARG A 139 1.62 -8.96 14.27
C ARG A 139 2.70 -9.60 15.14
N LYS A 140 2.71 -9.28 16.45
CA LYS A 140 3.74 -9.75 17.40
C LYS A 140 3.98 -11.26 17.38
N ALA A 141 2.91 -12.07 17.30
CA ALA A 141 3.03 -13.53 17.32
C ALA A 141 3.73 -14.09 16.08
N LEU A 142 3.39 -13.58 14.89
CA LEU A 142 4.04 -13.97 13.63
C LEU A 142 5.50 -13.51 13.61
N LEU A 143 5.74 -12.27 14.04
CA LEU A 143 7.07 -11.70 14.07
C LEU A 143 7.98 -12.46 15.07
N LYS A 144 7.45 -12.87 16.23
CA LYS A 144 8.15 -13.73 17.17
C LYS A 144 8.52 -15.08 16.55
N SER A 145 7.57 -15.78 15.92
CA SER A 145 7.85 -17.06 15.26
C SER A 145 8.92 -16.94 14.18
N ARG A 146 8.95 -15.81 13.45
CA ARG A 146 9.99 -15.54 12.45
C ARG A 146 11.35 -15.24 13.08
N LEU A 147 11.39 -14.50 14.18
CA LEU A 147 12.64 -14.26 14.90
C LEU A 147 13.23 -15.57 15.47
N GLU A 148 12.38 -16.46 16.00
CA GLU A 148 12.80 -17.79 16.46
C GLU A 148 13.31 -18.65 15.29
N GLU A 149 12.68 -18.59 14.12
CA GLU A 149 13.17 -19.26 12.90
C GLU A 149 14.52 -18.70 12.44
N VAL A 150 14.71 -17.38 12.48
CA VAL A 150 15.99 -16.72 12.15
C VAL A 150 17.09 -17.09 13.14
N GLU A 151 16.77 -17.16 14.43
CA GLU A 151 17.71 -17.62 15.47
C GLU A 151 18.19 -19.05 15.20
N LEU A 152 17.29 -19.95 14.78
CA LEU A 152 17.62 -21.35 14.50
C LEU A 152 18.32 -21.56 13.15
N SER A 153 18.04 -20.71 12.15
CA SER A 153 18.53 -20.88 10.78
C SER A 153 19.80 -20.09 10.48
N SER A 154 20.07 -18.99 11.19
CA SER A 154 21.29 -18.20 10.99
C SER A 154 22.48 -18.83 11.71
N PHE A 155 23.66 -18.75 11.09
CA PHE A 155 24.93 -19.22 11.67
C PHE A 155 25.77 -18.08 12.27
N ASP A 156 25.33 -16.81 12.13
CA ASP A 156 26.02 -15.66 12.71
C ASP A 156 25.58 -15.44 14.16
N PRO A 157 26.49 -15.50 15.15
CA PRO A 157 26.15 -15.28 16.56
C PRO A 157 25.54 -13.88 16.82
N ARG A 158 25.86 -12.87 16.01
CA ARG A 158 25.30 -11.52 16.16
C ARG A 158 23.82 -11.48 15.80
N VAL A 159 23.43 -12.19 14.73
CA VAL A 159 22.04 -12.31 14.28
C VAL A 159 21.24 -13.08 15.33
N GLN A 160 21.77 -14.21 15.80
CA GLN A 160 21.13 -15.05 16.83
C GLN A 160 20.86 -14.25 18.12
N GLN A 161 21.87 -13.57 18.65
CA GLN A 161 21.72 -12.78 19.89
C GLN A 161 20.69 -11.67 19.76
N LYS A 162 20.71 -10.93 18.63
CA LYS A 162 19.75 -9.86 18.38
C LYS A 162 18.33 -10.40 18.19
N ALA A 163 18.17 -11.48 17.44
CA ALA A 163 16.87 -12.12 17.23
C ALA A 163 16.27 -12.61 18.56
N ALA A 164 17.06 -13.31 19.38
CA ALA A 164 16.65 -13.77 20.70
C ALA A 164 16.25 -12.61 21.65
N ALA A 165 17.05 -11.55 21.68
CA ALA A 165 16.77 -10.36 22.50
C ALA A 165 15.46 -9.67 22.08
N LEU A 166 15.21 -9.55 20.77
CA LEU A 166 13.97 -8.97 20.25
C LEU A 166 12.77 -9.87 20.48
N ALA A 167 12.92 -11.19 20.31
CA ALA A 167 11.87 -12.17 20.60
C ALA A 167 11.45 -12.15 22.08
N ALA A 168 12.39 -11.95 22.99
CA ALA A 168 12.12 -11.79 24.42
C ALA A 168 11.36 -10.48 24.74
N ARG A 169 11.68 -9.37 24.07
CA ARG A 169 11.00 -8.07 24.26
C ARG A 169 9.57 -8.04 23.71
N LEU A 170 9.25 -8.95 22.80
CA LEU A 170 7.91 -9.08 22.19
C LEU A 170 6.97 -9.99 22.98
N ARG A 171 7.45 -10.64 24.06
CA ARG A 171 6.62 -11.40 25.02
C ARG A 171 5.78 -10.46 25.87
#